data_AF-A0A8T5SZV8-F1
#
_entry.id   AF-A0A8T5SZV8-F1
#
_cell.length_a   1.000
_cell.length_b   1.000
_cell.length_c   1.000
_cell.angle_alpha   90.00
_cell.angle_beta   90.00
_cell.angle_gamma   90.00
#
_symmetry.space_group_name_H-M   'P 1'
#
loop_
_entity.id
_entity.type
_entity.pdbx_description
1 polymer ?
#
loop_
_entity_poly.entity_id
_entity_poly.type
_entity_poly.pdbx_seq_one_letter_code
_entity_poly.pdbx_strand_id
1 'polypeptide(L)'
;MFNYKADQKTLEIGGVRIGGLPGRIPTVLIPSIFYTKDRLVKNADTGEIDKTATENLLNMLADLTERTGLGTMLDVVATTSEAMEKYLRYLVDNTEFPLLIDGSDSLEVNTAGIRYAKDSGFLDRVIINSLTPESKEGLFDVVEEAGLTNALLLTFNSASLVSSSKRVELA
;
A
#
# COMPACT_ATOMS: atom_id res chain seq x y z
N MET A 1 29.57 4.57 -2.32
CA MET A 1 28.27 4.79 -1.65
C MET A 1 27.62 5.99 -2.32
N PHE A 2 26.34 5.93 -2.67
CA PHE A 2 25.65 7.06 -3.32
C PHE A 2 25.63 8.26 -2.39
N ASN A 3 25.90 9.45 -2.92
CA ASN A 3 25.85 10.70 -2.16
C ASN A 3 24.72 11.57 -2.72
N TYR A 4 23.63 11.71 -1.96
CA TYR A 4 22.48 12.51 -2.35
C TYR A 4 22.66 13.95 -1.89
N LYS A 5 22.22 14.91 -2.72
CA LYS A 5 22.26 16.35 -2.36
C LYS A 5 21.22 16.74 -1.33
N ALA A 6 20.07 16.05 -1.33
CA ALA A 6 18.97 16.31 -0.42
C ALA A 6 19.09 15.44 0.84
N ASP A 7 18.69 15.99 1.99
CA ASP A 7 18.58 15.24 3.23
C ASP A 7 17.56 14.12 3.07
N GLN A 8 17.98 12.89 3.40
CA GLN A 8 17.12 11.72 3.30
C GLN A 8 16.23 11.62 4.53
N LYS A 9 14.93 11.46 4.32
CA LYS A 9 13.96 11.23 5.39
C LYS A 9 13.82 9.75 5.70
N THR A 10 13.55 9.44 6.96
CA THR A 10 13.14 8.10 7.39
C THR A 10 11.71 8.20 7.90
N LEU A 11 10.86 7.29 7.45
CA LEU A 11 9.50 7.12 7.93
C LEU A 11 9.40 5.78 8.65
N GLU A 12 8.51 5.68 9.62
CA GLU A 12 8.13 4.42 10.26
C GLU A 12 6.62 4.27 10.16
N ILE A 13 6.17 3.19 9.51
CA ILE A 13 4.76 2.90 9.23
C ILE A 13 4.51 1.48 9.69
N GLY A 14 3.60 1.27 10.65
CA GLY A 14 3.31 -0.05 11.22
C GLY A 14 4.56 -0.85 11.62
N GLY A 15 5.55 -0.20 12.23
CA GLY A 15 6.83 -0.81 12.65
C GLY A 15 7.86 -1.05 11.54
N VAL A 16 7.52 -0.77 10.27
CA VAL A 16 8.46 -0.86 9.14
C VAL A 16 9.07 0.51 8.87
N ARG A 17 10.40 0.57 8.86
CA ARG A 17 11.14 1.79 8.52
C ARG A 17 11.48 1.84 7.03
N ILE A 18 11.28 2.99 6.38
CA ILE A 18 11.60 3.22 4.97
C ILE A 18 12.41 4.51 4.79
N GLY A 19 13.36 4.49 3.86
CA GLY A 19 14.13 5.67 3.45
C GLY A 19 15.51 5.75 4.10
N GLY A 20 16.00 6.98 4.29
CA GLY A 20 17.32 7.24 4.84
C GLY A 20 18.47 7.04 3.84
N LEU A 21 19.71 7.11 4.36
CA LEU A 21 20.90 6.94 3.53
C LEU A 21 21.06 5.47 3.09
N PRO A 22 21.55 5.22 1.86
CA PRO A 22 21.82 3.86 1.39
C PRO A 22 22.68 3.05 2.35
N GLY A 23 22.24 1.84 2.67
CA GLY A 23 22.92 0.94 3.61
C GLY A 23 22.58 1.15 5.09
N ARG A 24 21.68 2.09 5.44
CA ARG A 24 21.20 2.29 6.82
C ARG A 24 19.94 1.51 7.15
N ILE A 25 18.97 1.52 6.23
CA ILE A 25 17.70 0.82 6.37
C ILE A 25 17.61 -0.17 5.20
N PRO A 26 17.32 -1.46 5.44
CA PRO A 26 17.17 -2.44 4.38
C PRO A 26 16.02 -2.08 3.43
N THR A 27 16.09 -2.56 2.20
CA THR A 27 15.00 -2.42 1.23
C THR A 27 13.71 -3.01 1.80
N VAL A 28 12.60 -2.31 1.63
CA VAL A 28 11.27 -2.82 1.94
C VAL A 28 10.69 -3.51 0.70
N LEU A 29 10.11 -4.68 0.91
CA LEU A 29 9.42 -5.46 -0.11
C LEU A 29 7.91 -5.25 0.03
N ILE A 30 7.23 -5.02 -1.09
CA ILE A 30 5.78 -4.79 -1.14
C ILE A 30 5.17 -5.75 -2.17
N PRO A 31 4.94 -7.03 -1.82
CA PRO A 31 4.17 -7.93 -2.67
C PRO A 31 2.70 -7.50 -2.76
N SER A 32 2.14 -7.56 -3.97
CA SER A 32 0.70 -7.41 -4.18
C SER A 32 -0.04 -8.68 -3.78
N ILE A 33 -1.24 -8.51 -3.21
CA ILE A 33 -2.15 -9.57 -2.80
C ILE A 33 -3.58 -9.25 -3.26
N PHE A 34 -4.34 -10.29 -3.61
CA PHE A 34 -5.73 -10.23 -4.08
C PHE A 34 -5.95 -9.51 -5.42
N TYR A 35 -4.87 -9.29 -6.18
CA TYR A 35 -4.94 -8.72 -7.52
C TYR A 35 -5.73 -9.61 -8.49
N THR A 36 -6.07 -9.05 -9.65
CA THR A 36 -6.84 -9.77 -10.67
C THR A 36 -6.13 -11.06 -11.09
N LYS A 37 -6.81 -12.21 -10.95
CA LYS A 37 -6.29 -13.58 -11.19
C LYS A 37 -5.31 -14.10 -10.13
N ASP A 38 -5.23 -13.45 -8.97
CA ASP A 38 -4.58 -14.05 -7.81
C ASP A 38 -5.31 -15.35 -7.42
N ARG A 39 -4.53 -16.42 -7.21
CA ARG A 39 -5.06 -17.74 -6.83
C ARG A 39 -5.62 -17.76 -5.41
N LEU A 40 -5.28 -16.75 -4.61
CA LEU A 40 -5.86 -16.56 -3.29
C LEU A 40 -7.31 -16.10 -3.35
N VAL A 41 -7.79 -15.57 -4.46
CA VAL A 41 -9.15 -15.04 -4.59
C VAL A 41 -10.07 -16.08 -5.20
N LYS A 42 -11.14 -16.42 -4.47
CA LYS A 42 -12.22 -17.31 -4.94
C LYS A 42 -13.32 -16.54 -5.66
N ASN A 43 -13.64 -15.33 -5.18
CA ASN A 43 -14.56 -14.41 -5.82
C ASN A 43 -14.11 -12.96 -5.57
N ALA A 44 -13.75 -12.25 -6.63
CA ALA A 44 -13.25 -10.88 -6.55
C ALA A 44 -14.36 -9.85 -6.31
N ASP A 45 -15.61 -10.15 -6.69
CA ASP A 45 -16.72 -9.22 -6.50
C ASP A 45 -17.15 -9.18 -5.03
N THR A 46 -17.19 -10.35 -4.39
CA THR A 46 -17.63 -10.52 -2.99
C THR A 46 -16.48 -10.59 -1.99
N GLY A 47 -15.22 -10.48 -2.43
CA GLY A 47 -14.06 -10.55 -1.54
C GLY A 47 -13.80 -11.91 -0.90
N GLU A 48 -14.25 -13.01 -1.51
CA GLU A 48 -14.01 -14.35 -0.97
C GLU A 48 -12.59 -14.82 -1.32
N ILE A 49 -11.86 -15.29 -0.30
CA ILE A 49 -10.47 -15.75 -0.43
C ILE A 49 -10.29 -17.20 0.03
N ASP A 50 -9.19 -17.81 -0.40
CA ASP A 50 -8.65 -19.01 0.21
C ASP A 50 -7.86 -18.66 1.48
N LYS A 51 -8.55 -18.72 2.62
CA LYS A 51 -7.96 -18.37 3.92
C LYS A 51 -6.71 -19.20 4.25
N THR A 52 -6.73 -20.51 4.00
CA THR A 52 -5.58 -21.37 4.28
C THR A 52 -4.38 -21.00 3.42
N ALA A 53 -4.58 -20.79 2.12
CA ALA A 53 -3.49 -20.37 1.24
C ALA A 53 -2.98 -18.96 1.59
N THR A 54 -3.87 -18.06 2.01
CA THR A 54 -3.52 -16.69 2.41
C THR A 54 -2.70 -16.70 3.70
N GLU A 55 -3.13 -17.43 4.72
CA GLU A 55 -2.39 -17.61 5.97
C GLU A 55 -0.99 -18.20 5.74
N ASN A 56 -0.88 -19.21 4.86
CA ASN A 56 0.42 -19.78 4.48
C ASN A 56 1.34 -18.74 3.81
N LEU A 57 0.79 -17.88 2.95
CA LEU A 57 1.55 -16.78 2.33
C LEU A 57 2.03 -15.78 3.39
N LEU A 58 1.14 -15.34 4.29
CA LEU A 58 1.47 -14.39 5.35
C LEU A 58 2.57 -14.94 6.28
N ASN A 59 2.46 -16.20 6.69
CA ASN A 59 3.47 -16.88 7.50
C ASN A 59 4.82 -16.99 6.78
N MET A 60 4.81 -17.31 5.49
CA MET A 60 6.02 -17.35 4.67
C MET A 60 6.67 -15.95 4.57
N LEU A 61 5.88 -14.89 4.38
CA LEU A 61 6.40 -13.52 4.32
C LEU A 61 6.99 -13.09 5.67
N ALA A 62 6.35 -13.48 6.80
CA ALA A 62 6.87 -13.21 8.13
C ALA A 62 8.21 -13.92 8.38
N ASP A 63 8.34 -15.21 8.02
CA ASP A 63 9.61 -15.96 8.08
C ASP A 63 10.69 -15.29 7.23
N LEU A 64 10.35 -14.85 6.01
CA LEU A 64 11.28 -14.15 5.14
C LEU A 64 11.74 -12.82 5.74
N THR A 65 10.85 -12.03 6.32
CA THR A 65 11.20 -10.79 7.02
C THR A 65 12.14 -11.06 8.19
N GLU A 66 11.86 -12.06 9.02
CA GLU A 66 12.72 -12.42 10.16
C GLU A 66 14.12 -12.86 9.69
N ARG A 67 14.18 -13.71 8.67
CA ARG A 67 15.46 -14.30 8.20
C ARG A 67 16.32 -13.32 7.41
N THR A 68 15.72 -12.38 6.71
CA THR A 68 16.45 -11.45 5.82
C THR A 68 16.63 -10.07 6.43
N GLY A 69 15.81 -9.69 7.42
CA GLY A 69 15.74 -8.34 7.95
C GLY A 69 15.11 -7.33 6.99
N LEU A 70 14.57 -7.76 5.84
CA LEU A 70 13.84 -6.89 4.91
C LEU A 70 12.44 -6.63 5.46
N GLY A 71 12.07 -5.35 5.57
CA GLY A 71 10.70 -4.98 5.92
C GLY A 71 9.72 -5.45 4.85
N THR A 72 8.53 -5.87 5.26
CA THR A 72 7.46 -6.30 4.35
C THR A 72 6.22 -5.45 4.57
N MET A 73 5.58 -5.05 3.47
CA MET A 73 4.25 -4.43 3.43
C MET A 73 3.41 -5.20 2.41
N LEU A 74 2.09 -5.02 2.42
CA LEU A 74 1.22 -5.66 1.43
C LEU A 74 0.54 -4.62 0.56
N ASP A 75 0.60 -4.81 -0.75
CA ASP A 75 -0.20 -4.06 -1.72
C ASP A 75 -1.55 -4.76 -1.92
N VAL A 76 -2.59 -4.24 -1.28
CA VAL A 76 -3.91 -4.86 -1.20
C VAL A 76 -4.77 -4.35 -2.34
N VAL A 77 -4.91 -5.18 -3.37
CA VAL A 77 -5.63 -4.82 -4.59
C VAL A 77 -7.08 -5.28 -4.49
N ALA A 78 -8.04 -4.41 -4.81
CA ALA A 78 -9.44 -4.81 -4.93
C ALA A 78 -10.16 -4.05 -6.05
N THR A 79 -11.21 -4.67 -6.59
CA THR A 79 -12.04 -4.08 -7.66
C THR A 79 -13.42 -3.61 -7.16
N THR A 80 -13.81 -3.97 -5.94
CA THR A 80 -15.07 -3.56 -5.31
C THR A 80 -14.84 -3.09 -3.87
N SER A 81 -15.70 -2.19 -3.40
CA SER A 81 -15.68 -1.68 -2.03
C SER A 81 -15.88 -2.80 -1.01
N GLU A 82 -16.79 -3.74 -1.29
CA GLU A 82 -17.04 -4.92 -0.47
C GLU A 82 -15.79 -5.81 -0.34
N ALA A 83 -15.09 -6.05 -1.45
CA ALA A 83 -13.88 -6.86 -1.44
C ALA A 83 -12.75 -6.17 -0.66
N MET A 84 -12.53 -4.87 -0.87
CA MET A 84 -11.53 -4.09 -0.15
C MET A 84 -11.72 -4.20 1.38
N GLU A 85 -12.94 -3.96 1.88
CA GLU A 85 -13.22 -4.06 3.32
C GLU A 85 -13.01 -5.48 3.86
N LYS A 86 -13.44 -6.52 3.12
CA LYS A 86 -13.26 -7.92 3.54
C LYS A 86 -11.79 -8.33 3.56
N TYR A 87 -11.01 -7.90 2.57
CA TYR A 87 -9.58 -8.16 2.51
C TYR A 87 -8.86 -7.49 3.67
N LEU A 88 -9.10 -6.20 3.90
CA LEU A 88 -8.48 -5.47 5.01
C LEU A 88 -8.86 -6.05 6.37
N ARG A 89 -10.14 -6.43 6.56
CA ARG A 89 -10.60 -7.11 7.78
C ARG A 89 -9.83 -8.39 8.03
N TYR A 90 -9.67 -9.23 7.01
CA TYR A 90 -8.92 -10.47 7.14
C TYR A 90 -7.44 -10.20 7.44
N LEU A 91 -6.82 -9.25 6.73
CA LEU A 91 -5.41 -8.95 6.89
C LEU A 91 -5.08 -8.38 8.28
N VAL A 92 -5.87 -7.43 8.79
CA VAL A 92 -5.60 -6.83 10.11
C VAL A 92 -5.74 -7.82 11.26
N ASP A 93 -6.58 -8.85 11.11
CA ASP A 93 -6.72 -9.93 12.09
C ASP A 93 -5.57 -10.95 12.02
N ASN A 94 -4.81 -11.01 10.92
CA ASN A 94 -3.87 -12.10 10.63
C ASN A 94 -2.43 -11.65 10.33
N THR A 95 -2.17 -10.35 10.25
CA THR A 95 -0.81 -9.82 10.08
C THR A 95 -0.68 -8.40 10.64
N GLU A 96 0.55 -8.08 11.04
CA GLU A 96 0.94 -6.76 11.52
C GLU A 96 1.59 -5.91 10.41
N PHE A 97 1.69 -6.43 9.17
CA PHE A 97 2.29 -5.72 8.06
C PHE A 97 1.51 -4.44 7.71
N PRO A 98 2.22 -3.34 7.35
CA PRO A 98 1.57 -2.18 6.76
C PRO A 98 0.85 -2.54 5.46
N LEU A 99 -0.28 -1.88 5.22
CA LEU A 99 -1.19 -2.19 4.13
C LEU A 99 -1.31 -0.99 3.19
N LEU A 100 -1.00 -1.20 1.92
CA LEU A 100 -1.28 -0.25 0.86
C LEU A 100 -2.69 -0.54 0.34
N ILE A 101 -3.57 0.45 0.37
CA ILE A 101 -4.91 0.37 -0.24
C ILE A 101 -4.74 0.67 -1.73
N ASP A 102 -5.02 -0.31 -2.59
CA ASP A 102 -5.00 -0.15 -4.05
C ASP A 102 -6.36 -0.51 -4.64
N GLY A 103 -7.22 0.50 -4.76
CA GLY A 103 -8.46 0.44 -5.54
C GLY A 103 -8.27 0.87 -7.00
N SER A 104 -7.03 0.94 -7.49
CA SER A 104 -6.66 1.57 -8.76
C SER A 104 -7.27 2.99 -8.88
N ASP A 105 -7.82 3.36 -10.04
CA ASP A 105 -8.44 4.68 -10.26
C ASP A 105 -9.83 4.84 -9.60
N SER A 106 -10.31 3.85 -8.85
CA SER A 106 -11.65 3.90 -8.25
C SER A 106 -11.65 4.69 -6.94
N LEU A 107 -12.22 5.90 -6.97
CA LEU A 107 -12.45 6.70 -5.77
C LEU A 107 -13.29 5.94 -4.73
N GLU A 108 -14.30 5.18 -5.18
CA GLU A 108 -15.21 4.44 -4.29
C GLU A 108 -14.46 3.37 -3.49
N VAL A 109 -13.66 2.54 -4.17
CA VAL A 109 -12.93 1.43 -3.54
C VAL A 109 -11.86 1.96 -2.58
N ASN A 110 -11.10 2.98 -3.00
CA ASN A 110 -10.10 3.62 -2.15
C ASN A 110 -10.74 4.27 -0.91
N THR A 111 -11.89 4.94 -1.07
CA THR A 111 -12.63 5.55 0.04
C THR A 111 -13.12 4.50 1.03
N ALA A 112 -13.64 3.37 0.55
CA ALA A 112 -14.07 2.27 1.39
C ALA A 112 -12.91 1.74 2.24
N GLY A 113 -11.74 1.49 1.63
CA GLY A 113 -10.55 1.05 2.35
C GLY A 113 -10.08 2.05 3.42
N ILE A 114 -9.99 3.34 3.06
CA ILE A 114 -9.49 4.39 3.96
C ILE A 114 -10.43 4.57 5.16
N ARG A 115 -11.74 4.63 4.91
CA ARG A 115 -12.75 4.76 5.97
C ARG A 115 -12.77 3.54 6.86
N TYR A 116 -12.71 2.34 6.29
CA TYR A 116 -12.63 1.12 7.08
C TYR A 116 -11.41 1.08 8.00
N ALA A 117 -10.24 1.51 7.51
CA ALA A 117 -9.01 1.61 8.30
C ALA A 117 -9.12 2.63 9.44
N LYS A 118 -9.73 3.79 9.19
CA LYS A 118 -10.01 4.80 10.21
C LYS A 118 -10.95 4.26 11.28
N ASP A 119 -12.09 3.73 10.87
CA ASP A 119 -13.16 3.29 11.77
C ASP A 119 -12.76 2.07 12.60
N SER A 120 -11.88 1.22 12.05
CA SER A 120 -11.34 0.03 12.72
C SER A 120 -10.04 0.31 13.50
N GLY A 121 -9.54 1.55 13.50
CA GLY A 121 -8.42 1.97 14.35
C GLY A 121 -7.03 1.51 13.92
N PHE A 122 -6.80 1.30 12.62
CA PHE A 122 -5.49 0.88 12.09
C PHE A 122 -4.95 1.81 10.98
N LEU A 123 -5.42 3.05 10.94
CA LEU A 123 -5.06 4.03 9.90
C LEU A 123 -3.55 4.37 9.88
N ASP A 124 -2.87 4.29 11.02
CA ASP A 124 -1.42 4.52 11.17
C ASP A 124 -0.56 3.47 10.44
N ARG A 125 -1.15 2.32 10.11
CA ARG A 125 -0.53 1.20 9.39
C ARG A 125 -0.75 1.29 7.87
N VAL A 126 -1.57 2.24 7.43
CA VAL A 126 -2.09 2.27 6.07
C VAL A 126 -1.38 3.31 5.23
N ILE A 127 -1.23 3.00 3.94
CA ILE A 127 -0.74 3.88 2.88
C ILE A 127 -1.78 3.86 1.75
N ILE A 128 -2.16 5.00 1.21
CA ILE A 128 -2.95 5.01 -0.04
C ILE A 128 -2.03 4.79 -1.25
N ASN A 129 -2.34 3.79 -2.07
CA ASN A 129 -1.68 3.49 -3.35
C ASN A 129 -2.69 3.74 -4.49
N SER A 130 -2.63 4.87 -5.19
CA SER A 130 -1.66 5.96 -5.08
C SER A 130 -2.32 7.32 -5.29
N LEU A 131 -1.60 8.37 -4.93
CA LEU A 131 -1.87 9.71 -5.43
C LEU A 131 -1.04 9.93 -6.70
N THR A 132 -1.72 10.34 -7.76
CA THR A 132 -1.18 10.60 -9.10
C THR A 132 -1.43 12.07 -9.47
N PRO A 133 -0.71 12.62 -10.47
CA PRO A 133 -1.00 13.94 -11.01
C PRO A 133 -2.44 14.07 -11.56
N GLU A 134 -3.06 12.96 -11.92
CA GLU A 134 -4.43 12.87 -12.44
C GLU A 134 -5.47 12.52 -11.35
N SER A 135 -5.05 12.41 -10.09
CA SER A 135 -5.97 12.14 -8.97
C SER A 135 -7.00 13.25 -8.82
N LYS A 136 -8.25 12.86 -8.60
CA LYS A 136 -9.37 13.79 -8.46
C LYS A 136 -9.40 14.37 -7.05
N GLU A 137 -9.88 15.62 -6.92
CA GLU A 137 -10.05 16.34 -5.64
C GLU A 137 -10.70 15.47 -4.56
N GLY A 138 -11.74 14.70 -4.91
CA GLY A 138 -12.44 13.86 -3.95
C GLY A 138 -11.56 12.80 -3.24
N LEU A 139 -10.46 12.33 -3.84
CA LEU A 139 -9.54 11.43 -3.14
C LEU A 139 -8.70 12.19 -2.09
N PHE A 140 -8.30 13.42 -2.39
CA PHE A 140 -7.58 14.28 -1.45
C PHE A 140 -8.45 14.65 -0.26
N ASP A 141 -9.72 15.00 -0.51
CA ASP A 141 -10.70 15.28 0.55
C ASP A 141 -10.84 14.08 1.50
N VAL A 142 -10.96 12.86 0.95
CA VAL A 142 -11.07 11.63 1.75
C VAL A 142 -9.79 11.38 2.57
N VAL A 143 -8.61 11.59 1.99
CA VAL A 143 -7.32 11.45 2.71
C VAL A 143 -7.22 12.45 3.85
N GLU A 144 -7.58 13.71 3.61
CA GLU A 144 -7.56 14.79 4.62
C GLU A 144 -8.59 14.54 5.73
N GLU A 145 -9.85 14.28 5.39
CA GLU A 145 -10.93 13.98 6.33
C GLU A 145 -10.62 12.74 7.18
N ALA A 146 -9.96 11.74 6.59
CA ALA A 146 -9.56 10.55 7.31
C ALA A 146 -8.42 10.81 8.29
N GLY A 147 -7.58 11.81 8.01
CA GLY A 147 -6.32 12.05 8.72
C GLY A 147 -5.24 11.04 8.31
N LEU A 148 -5.30 10.50 7.09
CA LEU A 148 -4.30 9.57 6.58
C LEU A 148 -3.02 10.34 6.24
N THR A 149 -1.90 9.97 6.87
CA THR A 149 -0.63 10.68 6.72
C THR A 149 0.34 10.05 5.72
N ASN A 150 0.04 8.84 5.24
CA ASN A 150 0.93 8.09 4.36
C ASN A 150 0.30 7.88 2.99
N ALA A 151 1.01 8.26 1.94
CA ALA A 151 0.58 8.08 0.56
C ALA A 151 1.77 7.69 -0.33
N LEU A 152 1.51 6.82 -1.31
CA LEU A 152 2.43 6.57 -2.42
C LEU A 152 2.16 7.61 -3.51
N LEU A 153 3.16 8.41 -3.86
CA LEU A 153 3.09 9.34 -4.98
C LEU A 153 3.55 8.64 -6.26
N LEU A 154 2.61 8.36 -7.16
CA LEU A 154 2.89 7.70 -8.44
C LEU A 154 2.99 8.77 -9.55
N THR A 155 4.22 9.19 -9.82
CA THR A 155 4.53 10.20 -10.85
C THR A 155 4.68 9.56 -12.24
N PHE A 156 3.84 8.58 -12.57
CA PHE A 156 3.85 7.86 -13.85
C PHE A 156 2.68 8.34 -14.70
N ASN A 157 2.97 9.10 -15.76
CA ASN A 157 1.98 9.47 -16.75
C ASN A 157 2.57 9.51 -18.16
N SER A 158 1.69 9.47 -19.16
CA SER A 158 2.06 9.48 -20.58
C SER A 158 2.90 10.71 -20.96
N ALA A 159 2.69 11.84 -20.29
CA ALA A 159 3.42 13.07 -20.52
C ALA A 159 4.89 13.04 -20.04
N SER A 160 5.26 12.14 -19.12
CA SER A 160 6.58 12.10 -18.45
C SER A 160 7.33 10.77 -18.57
N LEU A 161 6.88 9.87 -19.45
CA LEU A 161 7.45 8.52 -19.62
C LEU A 161 8.97 8.49 -19.74
N VAL A 162 9.55 9.40 -20.54
CA VAL A 162 10.98 9.39 -20.90
C VAL A 162 11.84 10.42 -20.13
N SER A 163 11.25 11.23 -19.26
CA SER A 163 11.96 12.33 -18.58
C SER A 163 11.76 12.28 -17.07
N SER A 164 12.83 11.98 -16.33
CA SER A 164 12.84 12.02 -14.86
C SER A 164 12.56 13.42 -14.32
N SER A 165 13.11 14.47 -14.94
CA SER A 165 12.84 15.85 -14.53
C SER A 165 11.36 16.21 -14.68
N LYS A 166 10.71 15.75 -15.76
CA LYS A 166 9.29 16.02 -15.98
C LYS A 166 8.39 15.27 -15.01
N ARG A 167 8.82 14.10 -14.52
CA ARG A 167 8.11 13.39 -13.43
C ARG A 167 8.11 14.21 -12.13
N VAL A 168 9.22 14.90 -11.83
CA VAL A 168 9.33 15.76 -10.64
C VAL A 168 8.48 17.03 -10.77
N GLU A 169 8.41 17.62 -11.97
CA GLU A 169 7.62 18.84 -12.22
C GLU A 169 6.11 18.60 -12.10
N LEU A 170 5.64 17.41 -12.49
CA LEU A 170 4.22 17.05 -12.49
C LEU A 170 3.73 16.43 -11.17
N ALA A 171 4.65 16.10 -10.27
CA ALA A 171 4.36 15.49 -8.96
C ALA A 171 3.77 16.51 -7.98
#